data_AF-A0A6F8PI91-F1
#
_entry.id   AF-A0A6F8PI91-F1
#
_cell.length_a   1.000
_cell.length_b   1.000
_cell.length_c   1.000
_cell.angle_alpha   90.00
_cell.angle_beta   90.00
_cell.angle_gamma   90.00
#
_symmetry.space_group_name_H-M   'P 1'
#
loop_
_entity.id
_entity.type
_entity.pdbx_description
1 polymer ?
#
loop_
_entity_poly.entity_id
_entity_poly.type
_entity_poly.pdbx_seq_one_letter_code
_entity_poly.pdbx_strand_id
1 'polypeptide(L)'
;MKSSALDAPGANGPLTLSGPVPLPERILHTGDQISAPQATDKTVTPVADDLDFDDIILVFPPESGLKPLYVMYRSPRNMPGTVSGKGQNVGNNWMGGASTGDGAPVPSQIADKLRGKTFGSFDSFRRAFWKAVADDSALSKQFSEADINQMKAGRAPTADFLESVGKRVKIELHHEKEISQGGAVMDVDNIKALTPKNHIETHKGK
;
A
#
# COMPACT_ATOMS: atom_id res chain seq x y z
N MET A 1 -33.05 -17.73 51.97
CA MET A 1 -33.34 -19.10 51.50
C MET A 1 -33.27 -19.08 49.98
N LYS A 2 -32.55 -20.05 49.40
CA LYS A 2 -32.35 -20.25 47.96
C LYS A 2 -33.54 -20.98 47.34
N SER A 3 -33.84 -20.72 46.07
CA SER A 3 -34.38 -21.73 45.15
C SER A 3 -33.84 -21.52 43.73
N SER A 4 -33.21 -22.58 43.23
CA SER A 4 -32.73 -22.91 41.89
C SER A 4 -33.91 -23.26 40.94
N ALA A 5 -33.89 -22.85 39.67
CA ALA A 5 -33.45 -23.56 38.44
C ALA A 5 -34.57 -24.33 37.70
N LEU A 6 -34.54 -24.22 36.36
CA LEU A 6 -35.29 -24.97 35.34
C LEU A 6 -36.71 -24.45 35.04
N ASP A 7 -36.83 -23.63 34.00
CA ASP A 7 -37.74 -23.91 32.88
C ASP A 7 -37.64 -22.79 31.81
N ALA A 8 -36.85 -23.04 30.77
CA ALA A 8 -37.11 -22.45 29.47
C ALA A 8 -36.75 -23.48 28.37
N PRO A 9 -37.64 -23.71 27.38
CA PRO A 9 -37.58 -24.89 26.51
C PRO A 9 -36.60 -24.66 25.34
N GLY A 10 -35.86 -25.71 24.95
CA GLY A 10 -35.07 -25.66 23.71
C GLY A 10 -33.82 -26.54 23.66
N ALA A 11 -33.46 -27.23 24.74
CA ALA A 11 -32.46 -28.29 24.70
C ALA A 11 -33.08 -29.54 24.06
N ASN A 12 -32.66 -29.86 22.83
CA ASN A 12 -32.73 -31.13 22.09
C ASN A 12 -33.42 -31.03 20.71
N GLY A 13 -32.62 -30.81 19.66
CA GLY A 13 -33.00 -31.02 18.26
C GLY A 13 -31.76 -31.26 17.38
N PRO A 14 -31.84 -32.03 16.27
CA PRO A 14 -30.67 -32.53 15.55
C PRO A 14 -29.89 -31.44 14.79
N LEU A 15 -28.58 -31.63 14.69
CA LEU A 15 -27.68 -30.84 13.84
C LEU A 15 -27.90 -31.21 12.36
N THR A 16 -28.63 -30.37 11.63
CA THR A 16 -28.62 -30.41 10.16
C THR A 16 -28.42 -29.00 9.61
N LEU A 17 -27.27 -28.74 8.97
CA LEU A 17 -27.05 -27.52 8.19
C LEU A 17 -27.94 -27.58 6.93
N SER A 18 -28.90 -26.65 6.81
CA SER A 18 -29.69 -26.47 5.60
C SER A 18 -29.72 -25.00 5.20
N GLY A 19 -28.86 -24.63 4.24
CA GLY A 19 -28.93 -23.43 3.40
C GLY A 19 -29.06 -22.05 4.09
N PRO A 20 -28.97 -20.94 3.34
CA PRO A 20 -29.25 -19.62 3.90
C PRO A 20 -30.75 -19.52 4.20
N VAL A 21 -31.10 -19.18 5.45
CA VAL A 21 -32.46 -18.80 5.84
C VAL A 21 -32.80 -17.47 5.16
N PRO A 22 -33.96 -17.32 4.48
CA PRO A 22 -34.38 -16.04 3.92
C PRO A 22 -34.57 -15.01 5.04
N LEU A 23 -34.11 -13.77 4.83
CA LEU A 23 -34.40 -12.70 5.78
C LEU A 23 -35.92 -12.44 5.84
N PRO A 24 -36.50 -12.23 7.03
CA PRO A 24 -37.91 -11.86 7.15
C PRO A 24 -38.15 -10.46 6.56
N GLU A 25 -39.19 -10.31 5.74
CA GLU A 25 -39.55 -9.05 5.08
C GLU A 25 -40.03 -7.96 6.04
N ARG A 26 -40.18 -8.26 7.33
CA ARG A 26 -40.60 -7.29 8.35
C ARG A 26 -39.97 -7.60 9.70
N ILE A 27 -39.15 -6.67 10.19
CA ILE A 27 -38.58 -6.69 11.53
C ILE A 27 -39.64 -6.13 12.50
N LEU A 28 -40.12 -6.96 13.43
CA LEU A 28 -40.97 -6.54 14.55
C LEU A 28 -40.08 -6.24 15.76
N HIS A 29 -40.10 -5.00 16.23
CA HIS A 29 -39.38 -4.57 17.42
C HIS A 29 -40.18 -4.99 18.66
N THR A 30 -39.62 -5.86 19.51
CA THR A 30 -40.25 -6.29 20.79
C THR A 30 -39.65 -5.57 22.01
N GLY A 31 -39.05 -4.40 21.80
CA GLY A 31 -38.48 -3.58 22.88
C GLY A 31 -39.52 -2.61 23.43
N ASP A 32 -39.60 -2.49 24.75
CA ASP A 32 -40.39 -1.43 25.40
C ASP A 32 -39.92 -0.03 24.96
N GLN A 33 -40.85 0.93 24.93
CA GLN A 33 -40.52 2.32 24.62
C GLN A 33 -39.64 2.92 25.72
N ILE A 34 -38.32 2.95 25.48
CA ILE A 34 -37.36 3.68 26.30
C ILE A 34 -37.49 5.18 26.03
N SER A 35 -37.96 5.93 27.03
CA SER A 35 -37.92 7.39 27.02
C SER A 35 -36.49 7.86 27.29
N ALA A 36 -35.94 8.71 26.42
CA ALA A 36 -34.59 9.23 26.57
C ALA A 36 -34.48 10.14 27.81
N PRO A 37 -33.44 10.01 28.66
CA PRO A 37 -33.24 10.95 29.75
C PRO A 37 -32.96 12.36 29.19
N GLN A 38 -33.77 13.34 29.60
CA GLN A 38 -33.50 14.75 29.32
C GLN A 38 -32.44 15.28 30.28
N ALA A 39 -31.17 15.09 29.91
CA ALA A 39 -30.07 15.98 30.27
C ALA A 39 -28.87 15.57 29.40
N THR A 40 -28.55 16.39 28.40
CA THR A 40 -27.26 16.27 27.71
C THR A 40 -26.24 17.01 28.57
N ASP A 41 -25.48 16.29 29.40
CA ASP A 41 -24.16 16.77 29.79
C ASP A 41 -23.32 16.80 28.52
N LYS A 42 -23.38 17.93 27.82
CA LYS A 42 -22.46 18.23 26.72
C LYS A 42 -21.09 18.44 27.36
N THR A 43 -20.35 17.35 27.49
CA THR A 43 -18.90 17.45 27.57
C THR A 43 -18.47 17.94 26.19
N VAL A 44 -18.26 19.25 26.06
CA VAL A 44 -17.66 19.83 24.86
C VAL A 44 -16.19 19.39 24.91
N THR A 45 -15.90 18.24 24.32
CA THR A 45 -14.54 17.92 23.90
C THR A 45 -14.06 19.12 23.09
N PRO A 46 -12.89 19.71 23.39
CA PRO A 46 -12.40 20.82 22.58
C PRO A 46 -12.43 20.37 21.12
N VAL A 47 -12.89 21.26 20.24
CA VAL A 47 -12.79 21.08 18.80
C VAL A 47 -11.40 20.57 18.53
N ALA A 48 -11.33 19.32 18.07
CA ALA A 48 -10.09 18.76 17.60
C ALA A 48 -9.54 19.76 16.58
N ASP A 49 -8.39 20.37 16.89
CA ASP A 49 -7.51 20.92 15.85
C ASP A 49 -7.51 19.92 14.70
N ASP A 50 -7.69 20.35 13.45
CA ASP A 50 -7.76 19.49 12.27
C ASP A 50 -6.82 18.28 12.42
N LEU A 51 -7.39 17.14 12.82
CA LEU A 51 -6.60 15.96 13.10
C LEU A 51 -6.19 15.40 11.75
N ASP A 52 -4.96 15.70 11.33
CA ASP A 52 -4.27 15.04 10.22
C ASP A 52 -4.00 13.58 10.63
N PHE A 53 -5.04 12.76 10.66
CA PHE A 53 -4.92 11.33 10.93
C PHE A 53 -4.47 10.59 9.68
N ASP A 54 -3.35 9.90 9.80
CA ASP A 54 -2.79 9.09 8.71
C ASP A 54 -3.41 7.69 8.64
N ASP A 55 -3.94 7.25 9.78
CA ASP A 55 -4.53 5.95 10.04
C ASP A 55 -5.48 5.96 11.25
N ILE A 56 -6.33 4.96 11.33
CA ILE A 56 -7.16 4.62 12.49
C ILE A 56 -7.11 3.11 12.75
N ILE A 57 -7.22 2.74 14.03
CA ILE A 57 -7.53 1.36 14.41
C ILE A 57 -9.01 1.33 14.82
N LEU A 58 -9.83 0.67 14.01
CA LEU A 58 -11.23 0.41 14.32
C LEU A 58 -11.32 -0.80 15.26
N VAL A 59 -11.54 -0.53 16.54
CA VAL A 59 -11.76 -1.56 17.56
C VAL A 59 -13.26 -1.81 17.68
N PHE A 60 -13.69 -3.06 17.50
CA PHE A 60 -15.09 -3.45 17.68
C PHE A 60 -15.37 -3.85 19.13
N PRO A 61 -16.63 -3.74 19.61
CA PRO A 61 -17.03 -4.27 20.92
C PRO A 61 -16.63 -5.75 21.05
N PRO A 62 -16.13 -6.21 22.21
CA PRO A 62 -15.69 -7.59 22.40
C PRO A 62 -16.75 -8.63 22.04
N GLU A 63 -18.03 -8.30 22.24
CA GLU A 63 -19.19 -9.13 21.96
C GLU A 63 -19.41 -9.39 20.46
N SER A 64 -18.82 -8.55 19.59
CA SER A 64 -18.89 -8.73 18.13
C SER A 64 -18.07 -9.93 17.64
N GLY A 65 -17.07 -10.38 18.40
CA GLY A 65 -16.10 -11.38 17.96
C GLY A 65 -15.19 -10.93 16.81
N LEU A 66 -15.29 -9.67 16.37
CA LEU A 66 -14.48 -9.12 15.27
C LEU A 66 -13.12 -8.64 15.80
N LYS A 67 -12.05 -8.95 15.06
CA LYS A 67 -10.72 -8.43 15.35
C LYS A 67 -10.64 -6.93 15.01
N PRO A 68 -9.86 -6.13 15.76
CA PRO A 68 -9.59 -4.75 15.40
C PRO A 68 -9.07 -4.63 13.96
N LEU A 69 -9.55 -3.63 13.22
CA LEU A 69 -9.17 -3.37 11.84
C LEU A 69 -8.28 -2.14 11.76
N TYR A 70 -7.10 -2.26 11.15
CA TYR A 70 -6.24 -1.13 10.83
C TYR A 70 -6.63 -0.52 9.49
N VAL A 71 -6.97 0.76 9.47
CA VAL A 71 -7.38 1.51 8.28
C VAL A 71 -6.41 2.68 8.10
N MET A 72 -5.68 2.70 7.00
CA MET A 72 -4.70 3.73 6.71
C MET A 72 -5.17 4.62 5.57
N TYR A 73 -5.23 5.93 5.80
CA TYR A 73 -5.68 6.94 4.84
C TYR A 73 -4.52 7.49 4.00
N ARG A 74 -3.31 7.55 4.56
CA ARG A 74 -2.10 7.91 3.80
C ARG A 74 -1.54 6.69 3.05
N SER A 75 -1.21 6.89 1.77
CA SER A 75 -0.49 5.85 1.02
C SER A 75 0.82 5.50 1.75
N PRO A 76 1.16 4.21 1.94
CA PRO A 76 2.44 3.81 2.52
C PRO A 76 3.65 4.41 1.78
N ARG A 77 3.48 4.76 0.49
CA ARG A 77 4.51 5.47 -0.30
C ARG A 77 4.80 6.88 0.19
N ASN A 78 3.94 7.48 1.00
CA ASN A 78 4.11 8.82 1.55
C ASN A 78 4.66 8.81 2.98
N MET A 79 4.98 7.63 3.52
CA MET A 79 5.56 7.50 4.85
C MET A 79 7.09 7.39 4.77
N PRO A 80 7.79 7.81 5.84
CA PRO A 80 9.23 7.60 5.94
C PRO A 80 9.60 6.12 5.91
N GLY A 81 10.73 5.78 5.30
CA GLY A 81 11.24 4.42 5.25
C GLY A 81 12.74 4.36 5.04
N THR A 82 13.36 3.30 5.57
CA THR A 82 14.80 3.03 5.40
C THR A 82 15.01 2.07 4.24
N VAL A 83 15.95 2.37 3.36
CA VAL A 83 16.25 1.53 2.20
C VAL A 83 16.90 0.21 2.65
N SER A 84 16.31 -0.90 2.21
CA SER A 84 16.82 -2.27 2.38
C SER A 84 17.03 -2.94 1.02
N GLY A 85 17.48 -4.20 1.03
CA GLY A 85 17.65 -5.01 -0.18
C GLY A 85 19.05 -4.90 -0.79
N LYS A 86 19.39 -5.86 -1.66
CA LYS A 86 20.73 -6.01 -2.25
C LYS A 86 20.84 -5.39 -3.65
N GLY A 87 19.74 -5.34 -4.39
CA GLY A 87 19.78 -5.11 -5.83
C GLY A 87 20.43 -6.28 -6.56
N GLN A 88 20.64 -6.11 -7.87
CA GLN A 88 21.21 -7.15 -8.74
C GLN A 88 22.38 -6.61 -9.55
N ASN A 89 23.29 -7.50 -9.96
CA ASN A 89 24.33 -7.13 -10.91
C ASN A 89 23.68 -6.95 -12.30
N VAL A 90 24.04 -5.87 -12.99
CA VAL A 90 23.45 -5.51 -14.29
C VAL A 90 24.53 -5.26 -15.33
N GLY A 91 24.22 -5.61 -16.58
CA GLY A 91 25.14 -5.43 -17.70
C GLY A 91 25.08 -4.04 -18.34
N ASN A 92 25.73 -3.91 -19.51
CA ASN A 92 25.78 -2.68 -20.29
C ASN A 92 24.45 -2.29 -20.96
N ASN A 93 23.45 -3.17 -20.96
CA ASN A 93 22.10 -2.90 -21.47
C ASN A 93 21.06 -3.10 -20.34
N TRP A 94 21.28 -2.42 -19.21
CA TRP A 94 20.42 -2.55 -18.04
C TRP A 94 18.98 -2.15 -18.35
N MET A 95 18.79 -1.01 -19.01
CA MET A 95 17.46 -0.48 -19.32
C MET A 95 16.72 -1.26 -20.41
N GLY A 96 17.38 -2.13 -21.18
CA GLY A 96 16.70 -3.04 -22.10
C GLY A 96 15.73 -4.00 -21.41
N GLY A 97 15.95 -4.30 -20.12
CA GLY A 97 15.02 -5.09 -19.31
C GLY A 97 13.73 -4.33 -18.94
N ALA A 98 13.69 -3.00 -19.02
CA ALA A 98 12.55 -2.22 -18.53
C ALA A 98 11.29 -2.40 -19.41
N SER A 99 11.45 -2.73 -20.68
CA SER A 99 10.36 -2.94 -21.64
C SER A 99 9.87 -4.39 -21.73
N THR A 100 10.41 -5.30 -20.93
CA THR A 100 10.10 -6.74 -21.04
C THR A 100 9.95 -7.41 -19.67
N GLY A 101 9.18 -8.51 -19.63
CA GLY A 101 9.00 -9.33 -18.42
C GLY A 101 8.66 -8.50 -17.18
N ASP A 102 9.31 -8.83 -16.06
CA ASP A 102 9.10 -8.17 -14.76
C ASP A 102 9.80 -6.81 -14.63
N GLY A 103 10.45 -6.31 -15.69
CA GLY A 103 11.21 -5.06 -15.68
C GLY A 103 12.67 -5.20 -15.23
N ALA A 104 13.40 -4.09 -15.30
CA ALA A 104 14.82 -4.06 -14.94
C ALA A 104 15.01 -3.98 -13.41
N PRO A 105 15.86 -4.81 -12.79
CA PRO A 105 16.08 -4.76 -11.35
C PRO A 105 16.86 -3.50 -10.93
N VAL A 106 16.78 -3.13 -9.65
CA VAL A 106 17.66 -2.10 -9.09
C VAL A 106 19.12 -2.58 -9.14
N PRO A 107 20.07 -1.82 -9.72
CA PRO A 107 21.47 -2.19 -9.75
C PRO A 107 22.08 -2.23 -8.34
N SER A 108 22.85 -3.27 -8.04
CA SER A 108 23.48 -3.48 -6.74
C SER A 108 24.35 -2.31 -6.29
N GLN A 109 25.12 -1.70 -7.18
CA GLN A 109 25.94 -0.52 -6.89
C GLN A 109 25.10 0.73 -6.55
N ILE A 110 23.85 0.79 -7.00
CA ILE A 110 22.91 1.86 -6.61
C ILE A 110 22.23 1.52 -5.29
N ALA A 111 21.88 0.25 -5.08
CA ALA A 111 21.39 -0.23 -3.79
C ALA A 111 22.39 0.06 -2.67
N ASP A 112 23.68 -0.23 -2.88
CA ASP A 112 24.75 0.01 -1.91
C ASP A 112 24.87 1.49 -1.51
N LYS A 113 24.70 2.42 -2.47
CA LYS A 113 24.75 3.87 -2.21
C LYS A 113 23.56 4.38 -1.37
N LEU A 114 22.43 3.67 -1.41
CA LEU A 114 21.17 4.11 -0.81
C LEU A 114 20.79 3.31 0.44
N ARG A 115 21.25 2.07 0.57
CA ARG A 115 20.94 1.16 1.68
C ARG A 115 21.26 1.81 3.03
N GLY A 116 20.35 1.65 3.97
CA GLY A 116 20.46 2.22 5.32
C GLY A 116 20.12 3.71 5.39
N LYS A 117 19.87 4.40 4.26
CA LYS A 117 19.38 5.78 4.28
C LYS A 117 17.87 5.81 4.48
N THR A 118 17.41 6.78 5.25
CA THR A 118 15.99 7.06 5.47
C THR A 118 15.51 8.16 4.54
N PHE A 119 14.38 7.92 3.90
CA PHE A 119 13.69 8.86 3.01
C PHE A 119 12.31 9.14 3.58
N GLY A 120 11.84 10.39 3.51
CA GLY A 120 10.53 10.79 4.05
C GLY A 120 9.34 10.29 3.22
N SER A 121 9.58 9.84 1.99
CA SER A 121 8.58 9.26 1.08
C SER A 121 9.26 8.49 -0.04
N PHE A 122 8.51 7.61 -0.71
CA PHE A 122 8.96 6.90 -1.91
C PHE A 122 9.36 7.85 -3.04
N ASP A 123 8.71 9.01 -3.19
CA ASP A 123 9.15 10.01 -4.18
C ASP A 123 10.54 10.57 -3.83
N SER A 124 10.81 10.88 -2.56
CA SER A 124 12.13 11.35 -2.15
C SER A 124 13.22 10.28 -2.40
N PHE A 125 12.91 9.00 -2.16
CA PHE A 125 13.74 7.87 -2.57
C PHE A 125 13.94 7.82 -4.10
N ARG A 126 12.86 7.88 -4.90
CA ARG A 126 12.91 7.87 -6.37
C ARG A 126 13.80 8.98 -6.92
N ARG A 127 13.75 10.18 -6.33
CA ARG A 127 14.62 11.30 -6.71
C ARG A 127 16.08 11.02 -6.41
N ALA A 128 16.38 10.45 -5.25
CA ALA A 128 17.74 10.06 -4.88
C ALA A 128 18.27 8.89 -5.73
N PHE A 129 17.41 7.93 -6.07
CA PHE A 129 17.70 6.82 -6.95
C PHE A 129 18.21 7.31 -8.32
N TRP A 130 17.45 8.18 -8.99
CA TRP A 130 17.86 8.67 -10.31
C TRP A 130 19.13 9.52 -10.26
N LYS A 131 19.33 10.31 -9.20
CA LYS A 131 20.60 11.03 -8.98
C LYS A 131 21.77 10.06 -8.86
N ALA A 132 21.63 9.01 -8.05
CA ALA A 132 22.67 8.00 -7.86
C ALA A 132 23.00 7.25 -9.16
N VAL A 133 22.01 7.01 -10.02
CA VAL A 133 22.20 6.44 -11.37
C VAL A 133 22.98 7.41 -12.26
N ALA A 134 22.64 8.70 -12.25
CA ALA A 134 23.35 9.71 -13.06
C ALA A 134 24.80 9.93 -12.63
N ASP A 135 25.09 9.79 -11.33
CA ASP A 135 26.44 9.92 -10.78
C ASP A 135 27.30 8.65 -10.97
N ASP A 136 26.68 7.53 -11.39
CA ASP A 136 27.38 6.28 -11.64
C ASP A 136 27.92 6.21 -13.07
N SER A 137 29.24 6.23 -13.24
CA SER A 137 29.87 6.26 -14.59
C SER A 137 29.56 5.01 -15.43
N ALA A 138 29.33 3.85 -14.81
CA ALA A 138 29.03 2.61 -15.53
C ALA A 138 27.57 2.55 -16.00
N LEU A 139 26.64 3.17 -15.27
CA LEU A 139 25.23 3.22 -15.65
C LEU A 139 24.88 4.45 -16.50
N SER A 140 25.37 5.64 -16.13
CA SER A 140 25.04 6.90 -16.81
C SER A 140 25.41 6.91 -18.30
N LYS A 141 26.47 6.19 -18.70
CA LYS A 141 26.86 6.03 -20.11
C LYS A 141 25.79 5.37 -21.00
N GLN A 142 24.77 4.76 -20.41
CA GLN A 142 23.66 4.13 -21.13
C GLN A 142 22.54 5.12 -21.49
N PHE A 143 22.63 6.37 -21.04
CA PHE A 143 21.60 7.39 -21.19
C PHE A 143 22.06 8.57 -22.06
N SER A 144 21.09 9.25 -22.66
CA SER A 144 21.34 10.51 -23.38
C SER A 144 21.77 11.62 -22.41
N GLU A 145 22.49 12.63 -22.90
CA GLU A 145 22.87 13.79 -22.09
C GLU A 145 21.64 14.52 -21.50
N ALA A 146 20.57 14.60 -22.29
CA ALA A 146 19.31 15.18 -21.85
C ALA A 146 18.73 14.42 -20.64
N ASP A 147 18.70 13.08 -20.69
CA ASP A 147 18.21 12.27 -19.59
C ASP A 147 19.13 12.30 -18.38
N ILE A 148 20.45 12.33 -18.58
CA ILE A 148 21.42 12.54 -17.48
C ILE A 148 21.11 13.84 -16.74
N ASN A 149 20.85 14.94 -17.46
CA ASN A 149 20.51 16.22 -16.84
C ASN A 149 19.17 16.17 -16.08
N GLN A 150 18.18 15.43 -16.58
CA GLN A 150 16.93 15.17 -15.85
C GLN A 150 17.19 14.37 -14.57
N MET A 151 17.99 13.32 -14.65
CA MET A 151 18.32 12.44 -13.53
C MET A 151 19.13 13.16 -12.44
N LYS A 152 20.08 14.02 -12.81
CA LYS A 152 20.78 14.91 -11.86
C LYS A 152 19.82 15.85 -11.12
N ALA A 153 18.71 16.24 -11.75
CA ALA A 153 17.62 16.99 -11.10
C ALA A 153 16.63 16.10 -10.28
N GLY A 154 16.87 14.79 -10.21
CA GLY A 154 16.03 13.80 -9.51
C GLY A 154 14.79 13.35 -10.31
N ARG A 155 14.75 13.62 -11.61
CA ARG A 155 13.67 13.17 -12.50
C ARG A 155 14.04 11.86 -13.17
N ALA A 156 13.05 11.03 -13.48
CA ALA A 156 13.30 9.80 -14.22
C ALA A 156 13.74 10.08 -15.67
N PRO A 157 14.55 9.19 -16.27
CA PRO A 157 14.87 9.25 -17.69
C PRO A 157 13.60 8.98 -18.52
N THR A 158 13.65 9.44 -19.77
CA THR A 158 12.56 9.27 -20.73
C THR A 158 12.55 7.83 -21.25
N ALA A 159 11.37 7.22 -21.33
CA ALA A 159 11.21 5.95 -22.01
C ALA A 159 11.28 6.16 -23.53
N ASP A 160 11.61 5.12 -24.28
CA ASP A 160 11.49 5.18 -25.74
C ASP A 160 10.06 5.54 -26.15
N PHE A 161 9.93 6.25 -27.27
CA PHE A 161 8.62 6.72 -27.75
C PHE A 161 7.62 5.58 -27.94
N LEU A 162 8.08 4.44 -28.48
CA LEU A 162 7.26 3.23 -28.69
C LEU A 162 6.85 2.52 -27.38
N GLU A 163 7.52 2.86 -26.29
CA GLU A 163 7.33 2.30 -24.95
C GLU A 163 6.60 3.27 -24.00
N SER A 164 6.27 4.46 -24.50
CA SER A 164 5.45 5.46 -23.82
C SER A 164 3.95 5.23 -24.05
N VAL A 165 3.11 5.64 -23.10
CA VAL A 165 1.64 5.52 -23.21
C VAL A 165 0.96 6.82 -22.78
N GLY A 166 0.42 7.55 -23.76
CA GLY A 166 -0.22 8.85 -23.53
C GLY A 166 0.76 9.84 -22.89
N LYS A 167 0.42 10.35 -21.70
CA LYS A 167 1.27 11.28 -20.93
C LYS A 167 2.36 10.58 -20.10
N ARG A 168 2.31 9.25 -20.00
CA ARG A 168 3.32 8.45 -19.28
C ARG A 168 4.48 8.19 -20.23
N VAL A 169 5.53 9.00 -20.08
CA VAL A 169 6.71 9.02 -20.98
C VAL A 169 8.02 8.78 -20.24
N LYS A 170 7.96 8.55 -18.93
CA LYS A 170 9.12 8.37 -18.07
C LYS A 170 9.21 6.94 -17.59
N ILE A 171 10.42 6.47 -17.31
CA ILE A 171 10.62 5.18 -16.63
C ILE A 171 10.00 5.24 -15.24
N GLU A 172 9.31 4.17 -14.87
CA GLU A 172 8.51 4.08 -13.64
C GLU A 172 9.12 3.04 -12.69
N LEU A 173 9.13 3.34 -11.40
CA LEU A 173 9.53 2.39 -10.35
C LEU A 173 8.29 1.67 -9.81
N HIS A 174 8.20 0.39 -10.14
CA HIS A 174 7.14 -0.53 -9.78
C HIS A 174 7.52 -1.35 -8.55
N HIS A 175 6.52 -1.69 -7.70
CA HIS A 175 6.69 -2.66 -6.63
C HIS A 175 6.22 -4.02 -7.10
N GLU A 176 7.12 -5.01 -7.18
CA GLU A 176 6.83 -6.36 -7.69
C GLU A 176 5.76 -7.05 -6.84
N LYS A 177 6.01 -7.15 -5.52
CA LYS A 177 4.97 -7.40 -4.53
C LYS A 177 4.30 -6.08 -4.19
N GLU A 178 3.00 -6.02 -4.46
CA GLU A 178 2.20 -4.81 -4.23
C GLU A 178 2.21 -4.40 -2.77
N ILE A 179 2.26 -3.10 -2.55
CA ILE A 179 2.22 -2.52 -1.20
C ILE A 179 0.91 -2.89 -0.50
N SER A 180 -0.22 -2.89 -1.22
CA SER A 180 -1.54 -3.31 -0.72
C SER A 180 -1.55 -4.75 -0.20
N GLN A 181 -0.62 -5.59 -0.68
CA GLN A 181 -0.45 -6.99 -0.28
C GLN A 181 0.72 -7.17 0.72
N GLY A 182 1.17 -6.09 1.36
CA GLY A 182 2.29 -6.11 2.29
C GLY A 182 3.65 -6.20 1.61
N GLY A 183 3.79 -5.64 0.41
CA GLY A 183 5.08 -5.38 -0.23
C GLY A 183 5.82 -4.24 0.46
N ALA A 184 7.12 -4.43 0.70
CA ALA A 184 7.94 -3.42 1.34
C ALA A 184 8.17 -2.22 0.39
N VAL A 185 7.96 -1.00 0.91
CA VAL A 185 8.00 0.24 0.12
C VAL A 185 9.43 0.63 -0.28
N MET A 186 10.40 0.44 0.61
CA MET A 186 11.81 0.86 0.44
C MET A 186 12.78 -0.32 0.30
N ASP A 187 12.26 -1.52 0.03
CA ASP A 187 13.10 -2.66 -0.31
C ASP A 187 13.43 -2.64 -1.79
N VAL A 188 14.71 -2.42 -2.13
CA VAL A 188 15.11 -2.34 -3.55
C VAL A 188 14.94 -3.67 -4.29
N ASP A 189 14.91 -4.79 -3.57
CA ASP A 189 14.67 -6.11 -4.17
C ASP A 189 13.20 -6.27 -4.58
N ASN A 190 12.30 -5.48 -3.97
CA ASN A 190 10.89 -5.38 -4.34
C ASN A 190 10.62 -4.31 -5.42
N ILE A 191 11.65 -3.66 -5.96
CA ILE A 191 11.50 -2.54 -6.91
C ILE A 191 12.06 -2.90 -8.29
N LYS A 192 11.28 -2.61 -9.33
CA LYS A 192 11.65 -2.79 -10.74
C LYS A 192 11.47 -1.48 -11.50
N ALA A 193 12.36 -1.20 -12.44
CA ALA A 193 12.22 -0.11 -13.40
C ALA A 193 11.52 -0.63 -14.67
N LEU A 194 10.38 -0.04 -15.02
CA LEU A 194 9.59 -0.43 -16.19
C LEU A 194 9.35 0.77 -17.12
N THR A 195 9.15 0.47 -18.40
CA THR A 195 8.53 1.41 -19.32
C THR A 195 7.04 1.55 -19.00
N PRO A 196 6.42 2.70 -19.30
CA PRO A 196 4.98 2.90 -19.11
C PRO A 196 4.12 1.79 -19.73
N LYS A 197 4.48 1.36 -20.94
CA LYS A 197 3.80 0.28 -21.64
C LYS A 197 3.93 -1.04 -20.91
N ASN A 198 5.16 -1.47 -20.58
CA ASN A 198 5.37 -2.73 -19.86
C ASN A 198 4.67 -2.72 -18.50
N HIS A 199 4.72 -1.60 -17.75
CA HIS A 199 4.04 -1.48 -16.46
C HIS A 199 2.52 -1.66 -16.57
N ILE A 200 1.89 -1.17 -17.64
CA ILE A 200 0.46 -1.41 -17.89
C ILE A 200 0.20 -2.90 -18.15
N GLU A 201 1.03 -3.54 -18.96
CA GLU A 201 0.88 -4.96 -19.29
C GLU A 201 1.05 -5.85 -18.04
N THR A 202 2.02 -5.54 -17.17
CA THR A 202 2.20 -6.24 -15.88
C THR A 202 0.94 -6.18 -15.00
N HIS A 203 0.20 -5.07 -15.01
CA HIS A 203 -1.05 -4.95 -14.24
C HIS A 203 -2.27 -5.57 -14.93
N LYS A 204 -2.26 -5.70 -16.26
CA LYS A 204 -3.32 -6.42 -16.98
C LYS A 204 -3.26 -7.93 -16.81
N GLY A 205 -2.05 -8.46 -16.59
CA GLY A 205 -1.81 -9.89 -16.42
C GLY A 205 -2.08 -10.44 -15.02
N LYS A 206 -2.47 -9.60 -14.06
CA LYS A 206 -2.86 -9.96 -12.70
C LYS A 206 -4.39 -9.93 -12.56
#